data_AF-A0A819S8M2-F1
#
_entry.id   AF-A0A819S8M2-F1
#
_cell.length_a   1.000
_cell.length_b   1.000
_cell.length_c   1.000
_cell.angle_alpha   90.00
_cell.angle_beta   90.00
_cell.angle_gamma   90.00
#
_symmetry.space_group_name_H-M   'P 1'
#
loop_
_entity.id
_entity.type
_entity.pdbx_description
1 polymer ?
#
loop_
_entity_poly.entity_id
_entity_poly.type
_entity_poly.pdbx_seq_one_letter_code
_entity_poly.pdbx_strand_id
1 'polypeptide(L)'
;MLTIFILAYGVPTYSLLYGVQKFSWHIPRAILNLAYWQMFGELEVLDDIEKNYEITGYVVFILLIAYMTVASVLLINLLIAMFSNTFDRLQLDTDCIWKFQHYSYVCYHLTLPSLPPPLIIFSHIYRVMIYIFSHKFKIEWFHQKYIQHTNQSKFKIIADEMLTKTIESIEDALGNEVYFLSLKTDRKQINQSTDLNEERVHSSQEILINKIKTLENQVQIIQNQQSNMFEYLEYLMNGIKKIGGDDIEMPKLLHQNSELLFPF
;
A
#
# COMPACT_ATOMS: atom_id res chain seq x y z
N MET A 1 -18.65 -0.06 21.42
CA MET A 1 -17.89 1.21 21.43
C MET A 1 -18.73 2.37 20.92
N LEU A 2 -19.26 2.31 19.69
CA LEU A 2 -20.16 3.35 19.14
C LEU A 2 -21.35 3.68 20.07
N THR A 3 -22.06 2.68 20.58
CA THR A 3 -23.22 2.86 21.46
C THR A 3 -22.87 3.58 22.77
N ILE A 4 -21.73 3.24 23.38
CA ILE A 4 -21.23 3.86 24.61
C ILE A 4 -20.85 5.33 24.33
N PHE A 5 -20.21 5.59 23.20
CA PHE A 5 -19.84 6.93 22.76
C PHE A 5 -21.08 7.82 22.49
N ILE A 6 -22.08 7.29 21.79
CA ILE A 6 -23.36 7.96 21.53
C ILE A 6 -24.07 8.32 22.84
N LEU A 7 -24.11 7.40 23.81
CA LEU A 7 -24.73 7.66 25.11
C LEU A 7 -23.95 8.69 25.93
N ALA A 8 -22.62 8.65 25.90
CA ALA A 8 -21.77 9.60 26.61
C ALA A 8 -21.95 11.05 26.12
N TYR A 9 -22.24 11.24 24.84
CA TYR A 9 -22.58 12.55 24.28
C TYR A 9 -24.07 12.90 24.45
N GLY A 10 -24.97 11.96 24.16
CA GLY A 10 -26.41 12.22 24.10
C GLY A 10 -27.03 12.55 25.45
N VAL A 11 -26.60 11.90 26.53
CA VAL A 11 -27.13 12.14 27.88
C VAL A 11 -26.86 13.57 28.38
N PRO A 12 -25.62 14.09 28.38
CA PRO A 12 -25.36 15.46 28.82
C PRO A 12 -25.99 16.50 27.88
N THR A 13 -25.95 16.30 26.56
CA THR A 13 -26.58 17.23 25.59
C THR A 13 -28.08 17.35 25.83
N TYR A 14 -28.78 16.23 25.98
CA TYR A 14 -30.22 16.23 26.24
C TYR A 14 -30.55 16.86 27.60
N SER A 15 -29.73 16.61 28.62
CA SER A 15 -29.93 17.20 29.96
C SER A 15 -29.69 18.72 29.98
N LEU A 16 -28.73 19.22 29.18
CA LEU A 16 -28.38 20.64 29.10
C LEU A 16 -29.39 21.45 28.29
N LEU A 17 -29.98 20.85 27.25
CA LEU A 17 -30.97 21.52 26.39
C LEU A 17 -32.37 21.53 26.99
N TYR A 18 -32.83 20.40 27.51
CA TYR A 18 -34.23 20.23 27.92
C TYR A 18 -34.45 20.22 29.45
N GLY A 19 -33.36 20.34 30.22
CA GLY A 19 -33.40 20.44 31.68
C GLY A 19 -33.94 19.19 32.38
N VAL A 20 -34.41 19.37 33.63
CA VAL A 20 -34.95 18.27 34.45
C VAL A 20 -36.37 17.93 34.01
N GLN A 21 -36.57 16.71 33.50
CA GLN A 21 -37.88 16.20 33.12
C GLN A 21 -38.28 14.97 33.94
N LYS A 22 -39.58 14.68 34.00
CA LYS A 22 -40.08 13.43 34.60
C LYS A 22 -39.70 12.24 33.72
N PHE A 23 -39.25 11.15 34.34
CA PHE A 23 -38.85 9.95 33.62
C PHE A 23 -39.99 9.42 32.74
N SER A 24 -39.69 9.22 31.46
CA SER A 24 -40.59 8.65 30.45
C SER A 24 -39.79 7.72 29.56
N TRP A 25 -40.43 6.63 29.11
CA TRP A 25 -39.85 5.66 28.17
C TRP A 25 -39.44 6.26 26.82
N HIS A 26 -39.93 7.46 26.51
CA HIS A 26 -39.54 8.19 25.32
C HIS A 26 -38.13 8.80 25.42
N ILE A 27 -37.67 9.16 26.63
CA ILE A 27 -36.41 9.90 26.84
C ILE A 27 -35.18 9.12 26.33
N PRO A 28 -34.99 7.83 26.67
CA PRO A 28 -33.85 7.08 26.15
C PRO A 28 -33.84 6.99 24.62
N ARG A 29 -35.02 6.86 24.01
CA ARG A 29 -35.15 6.84 22.54
C ARG A 29 -34.80 8.21 21.95
N ALA A 30 -35.28 9.30 22.56
CA ALA A 30 -34.98 10.66 22.12
C ALA A 30 -33.47 10.97 22.19
N ILE A 31 -32.82 10.61 23.30
CA ILE A 31 -31.37 10.78 23.51
C ILE A 31 -30.58 10.05 22.42
N LEU A 32 -30.91 8.78 22.17
CA LEU A 32 -30.22 7.98 21.17
C LEU A 32 -30.44 8.52 19.75
N ASN A 33 -31.68 8.88 19.42
CA ASN A 33 -32.02 9.37 18.08
C ASN A 33 -31.29 10.70 17.81
N LEU A 34 -31.31 11.63 18.76
CA LEU A 34 -30.63 12.93 18.66
C LEU A 34 -29.14 12.77 18.34
N ALA A 35 -28.42 11.98 19.14
CA ALA A 35 -26.98 11.79 18.97
C ALA A 35 -26.63 10.93 17.73
N TYR A 36 -27.50 9.97 17.37
CA TYR A 36 -27.30 9.11 16.20
C TYR A 36 -27.40 9.87 14.88
N TRP A 37 -28.48 10.65 14.67
CA TRP A 37 -28.69 11.40 13.42
C TRP A 37 -27.62 12.48 13.21
N GLN A 38 -27.19 13.11 14.30
CA GLN A 38 -26.07 14.05 14.30
C GLN A 38 -24.79 13.43 13.76
N MET A 39 -24.47 12.16 14.08
CA MET A 39 -23.28 11.50 13.54
C MET A 39 -23.25 11.46 12.00
N PHE A 40 -24.41 11.47 11.36
CA PHE A 40 -24.57 11.49 9.90
C PHE A 40 -24.71 12.90 9.32
N GLY A 41 -24.58 13.95 10.14
CA GLY A 41 -24.61 15.34 9.71
C GLY A 41 -25.98 16.02 9.77
N GLU A 42 -26.99 15.37 10.33
CA GLU A 42 -28.30 15.99 10.56
C GLU A 42 -28.29 16.78 11.87
N LEU A 43 -28.30 18.11 11.76
CA LEU A 43 -28.02 19.04 12.86
C LEU A 43 -29.27 19.78 13.37
N GLU A 44 -30.39 19.07 13.56
CA GLU A 44 -31.64 19.65 14.10
C GLU A 44 -31.47 20.34 15.46
N VAL A 45 -30.42 19.98 16.22
CA VAL A 45 -30.14 20.56 17.54
C VAL A 45 -29.65 22.00 17.46
N LEU A 46 -29.17 22.48 16.31
CA LEU A 46 -28.68 23.86 16.17
C LEU A 46 -29.79 24.87 16.42
N ASP A 47 -31.02 24.58 15.98
CA ASP A 47 -32.19 25.44 16.21
C ASP A 47 -32.52 25.55 17.69
N ASP A 48 -32.29 24.49 18.47
CA ASP A 48 -32.52 24.47 19.92
C ASP A 48 -31.37 25.14 20.69
N ILE A 49 -30.13 25.06 20.18
CA ILE A 49 -28.98 25.81 20.72
C ILE A 49 -29.15 27.31 20.48
N GLU A 50 -29.59 27.73 19.29
CA GLU A 50 -29.76 29.15 18.96
C GLU A 50 -30.84 29.82 19.82
N LYS A 51 -31.90 29.09 20.17
CA LYS A 51 -32.93 29.55 21.10
C LYS A 51 -32.43 29.66 22.55
N ASN A 52 -31.34 28.98 22.88
CA ASN A 52 -30.78 28.94 24.23
C ASN A 52 -29.55 29.84 24.35
N TYR A 53 -29.79 31.13 24.63
CA TYR A 53 -28.75 32.16 24.80
C TYR A 53 -27.93 32.04 26.11
N GLU A 54 -28.13 30.98 26.89
CA GLU A 54 -27.38 30.74 28.12
C GLU A 54 -26.04 30.05 27.87
N ILE A 55 -25.18 30.03 28.89
CA ILE A 55 -23.88 29.33 28.90
C ILE A 55 -24.04 27.86 28.47
N THR A 56 -25.18 27.27 28.81
CA THR A 56 -25.64 25.92 28.45
C THR A 56 -25.62 25.68 26.94
N GLY A 57 -26.09 26.63 26.12
CA GLY A 57 -26.06 26.53 24.65
C GLY A 57 -24.63 26.49 24.10
N TYR A 58 -23.74 27.35 24.60
CA TYR A 58 -22.32 27.36 24.21
C TYR A 58 -21.60 26.06 24.58
N VAL A 59 -21.88 25.50 25.76
CA VAL A 59 -21.30 24.22 26.19
C VAL A 59 -21.74 23.09 25.25
N VAL A 60 -23.03 23.04 24.90
CA VAL A 60 -23.56 22.04 23.97
C VAL A 60 -22.95 22.20 22.58
N PHE A 61 -22.75 23.44 22.11
CA PHE A 61 -22.10 23.71 20.83
C PHE A 61 -20.65 23.23 20.78
N ILE A 62 -19.87 23.47 21.84
CA ILE A 62 -18.49 22.96 21.95
C ILE A 62 -18.49 21.43 21.99
N LEU A 63 -19.42 20.83 22.76
CA LEU A 63 -19.58 19.38 22.85
C LEU A 63 -19.94 18.76 21.48
N LEU A 64 -20.77 19.44 20.69
CA LEU A 64 -21.14 19.06 19.32
C LEU A 64 -19.93 19.06 18.38
N ILE A 65 -19.10 20.11 18.41
CA ILE A 65 -17.87 20.19 17.57
C ILE A 65 -16.91 19.06 17.93
N ALA A 66 -16.67 18.83 19.23
CA ALA A 66 -15.80 17.77 19.70
C ALA A 66 -16.35 16.39 19.30
N TYR A 67 -17.67 16.17 19.46
CA TYR A 67 -18.35 14.95 19.04
C TYR A 67 -18.21 14.69 17.54
N MET A 68 -18.50 15.69 16.71
CA MET A 68 -18.39 15.60 15.25
C MET A 68 -16.96 15.33 14.78
N THR A 69 -15.98 15.94 15.44
CA THR A 69 -14.55 15.72 15.13
C THR A 69 -14.16 14.29 15.45
N VAL A 70 -14.52 13.81 16.64
CA VAL A 70 -14.22 12.43 17.05
C VAL A 70 -14.98 11.43 16.18
N ALA A 71 -16.25 11.68 15.88
CA ALA A 71 -17.04 10.84 14.99
C ALA A 71 -16.44 10.78 13.58
N SER A 72 -16.13 11.91 12.95
CA SER A 72 -15.58 11.92 11.59
C SER A 72 -14.16 11.33 11.51
N VAL A 73 -13.26 11.76 12.41
CA VAL A 73 -11.85 11.34 12.39
C VAL A 73 -11.68 9.91 12.90
N LEU A 74 -12.38 9.47 13.94
CA LEU A 74 -12.30 8.08 14.40
C LEU A 74 -13.13 7.14 13.55
N LEU A 75 -14.35 7.49 13.13
CA LEU A 75 -15.20 6.53 12.42
C LEU A 75 -14.63 6.27 11.03
N ILE A 76 -14.45 7.28 10.19
CA ILE A 76 -14.09 7.05 8.78
C ILE A 76 -12.64 6.60 8.66
N ASN A 77 -11.69 7.27 9.33
CA ASN A 77 -10.27 6.94 9.14
C ASN A 77 -9.89 5.59 9.77
N LEU A 78 -10.47 5.23 10.93
CA LEU A 78 -10.24 3.92 11.52
C LEU A 78 -10.99 2.82 10.77
N LEU A 79 -12.22 3.08 10.31
CA LEU A 79 -13.00 2.11 9.56
C LEU A 79 -12.33 1.79 8.23
N ILE A 80 -11.84 2.81 7.51
CA ILE A 80 -11.07 2.61 6.28
C ILE A 80 -9.78 1.84 6.59
N ALA A 81 -9.03 2.19 7.65
CA ALA A 81 -7.80 1.47 7.99
C ALA A 81 -8.05 -0.01 8.34
N MET A 82 -9.10 -0.29 9.12
CA MET A 82 -9.47 -1.65 9.49
C MET A 82 -9.97 -2.44 8.28
N PHE A 83 -10.82 -1.84 7.45
CA PHE A 83 -11.29 -2.49 6.23
C PHE A 83 -10.18 -2.70 5.22
N SER A 84 -9.28 -1.74 5.00
CA SER A 84 -8.13 -1.91 4.11
C SER A 84 -7.25 -3.06 4.58
N ASN A 85 -6.82 -3.07 5.84
CA ASN A 85 -5.97 -4.14 6.37
C ASN A 85 -6.68 -5.50 6.37
N THR A 86 -8.00 -5.54 6.61
CA THR A 86 -8.77 -6.79 6.58
C THR A 86 -9.00 -7.26 5.15
N PHE A 87 -9.27 -6.35 4.21
CA PHE A 87 -9.44 -6.63 2.79
C PHE A 87 -8.13 -7.16 2.19
N ASP A 88 -7.00 -6.53 2.49
CA ASP A 88 -5.68 -6.98 2.06
C ASP A 88 -5.37 -8.41 2.54
N ARG A 89 -5.82 -8.76 3.76
CA ARG A 89 -5.66 -10.12 4.30
C ARG A 89 -6.65 -11.13 3.71
N LEU A 90 -7.87 -10.70 3.41
CA LEU A 90 -8.97 -11.58 2.97
C LEU A 90 -9.10 -11.70 1.46
N GLN A 91 -8.45 -10.86 0.66
CA GLN A 91 -8.62 -10.84 -0.79
C GLN A 91 -8.27 -12.20 -1.43
N LEU A 92 -7.14 -12.80 -1.05
CA LEU A 92 -6.71 -14.11 -1.57
C LEU A 92 -7.66 -15.25 -1.17
N ASP A 93 -8.13 -15.25 0.08
CA ASP A 93 -9.05 -16.27 0.59
C ASP A 93 -10.46 -16.12 -0.01
N THR A 94 -10.91 -14.88 -0.22
CA THR A 94 -12.23 -14.57 -0.80
C THR A 94 -12.31 -14.98 -2.26
N ASP A 95 -11.23 -14.80 -3.03
CA ASP A 95 -11.18 -15.22 -4.43
C ASP A 95 -11.28 -16.74 -4.56
N CYS A 96 -10.64 -17.50 -3.67
CA CYS A 96 -10.78 -18.95 -3.62
C CYS A 96 -12.22 -19.37 -3.29
N ILE A 97 -12.82 -18.75 -2.27
CA ILE A 97 -14.21 -19.01 -1.85
C ILE A 97 -15.19 -18.66 -2.98
N TRP A 98 -15.00 -17.52 -3.65
CA TRP A 98 -15.85 -17.10 -4.77
C TRP A 98 -15.76 -18.09 -5.93
N LYS A 99 -14.55 -18.53 -6.31
CA LYS A 99 -14.36 -19.54 -7.36
C LYS A 99 -15.03 -20.87 -6.98
N PHE A 100 -14.91 -21.30 -5.73
CA PHE A 100 -15.56 -22.52 -5.23
C PHE A 100 -17.09 -22.42 -5.24
N GLN A 101 -17.63 -21.30 -4.76
CA GLN A 101 -19.08 -21.04 -4.76
C GLN A 101 -19.63 -20.92 -6.18
N HIS A 102 -18.91 -20.24 -7.07
CA HIS A 102 -19.29 -20.10 -8.47
C HIS A 102 -19.27 -21.45 -9.21
N TYR A 103 -18.23 -22.26 -9.00
CA TYR A 103 -18.19 -23.63 -9.54
C TYR A 103 -19.38 -24.47 -9.06
N SER A 104 -19.66 -24.43 -7.75
CA SER A 104 -20.80 -25.13 -7.15
C SER A 104 -22.14 -24.66 -7.74
N TYR A 105 -22.29 -23.36 -7.94
CA TYR A 105 -23.49 -22.75 -8.55
C TYR A 105 -23.68 -23.17 -10.01
N VAL A 106 -22.61 -23.17 -10.80
CA VAL A 106 -22.65 -23.59 -12.21
C VAL A 106 -22.96 -25.09 -12.31
N CYS A 107 -22.32 -25.93 -11.50
CA CYS A 107 -22.59 -27.37 -11.49
C CYS A 107 -24.07 -27.64 -11.19
N TYR A 108 -24.62 -26.95 -10.19
CA TYR A 108 -26.04 -27.05 -9.86
C TYR A 108 -26.95 -26.68 -11.05
N HIS A 109 -26.69 -25.54 -11.71
CA HIS A 109 -27.45 -25.09 -12.88
C HIS A 109 -27.37 -26.02 -14.08
N LEU A 110 -26.24 -26.68 -14.29
CA LEU A 110 -26.07 -27.65 -15.37
C LEU A 110 -26.75 -29.00 -15.08
N THR A 111 -27.00 -29.34 -13.81
CA THR A 111 -27.76 -30.56 -13.43
C THR A 111 -29.28 -30.36 -13.45
N LEU A 112 -29.74 -29.11 -13.43
CA LEU A 112 -31.16 -28.79 -13.49
C LEU A 112 -31.69 -29.01 -14.92
N PRO A 113 -32.95 -29.49 -15.08
CA PRO A 113 -33.59 -29.51 -16.39
C PRO A 113 -33.64 -28.08 -16.96
N SER A 114 -33.33 -27.93 -18.26
CA SER A 114 -33.11 -26.66 -18.97
C SER A 114 -34.25 -25.62 -18.94
N LEU A 115 -35.35 -25.89 -18.25
CA LEU A 115 -36.51 -24.99 -18.19
C LEU A 115 -36.48 -24.17 -16.89
N PRO A 116 -36.81 -22.86 -16.95
CA PRO A 116 -36.87 -22.01 -15.78
C PRO A 116 -37.90 -22.57 -14.76
N PRO A 117 -37.74 -22.27 -13.45
CA PRO A 117 -38.58 -22.81 -12.37
C PRO A 117 -40.10 -22.89 -12.66
N PRO A 118 -40.74 -21.88 -13.29
CA PRO A 118 -42.17 -21.96 -13.62
C PRO A 118 -42.54 -22.97 -14.73
N LEU A 119 -41.63 -23.31 -15.66
CA LEU A 119 -41.93 -24.15 -16.82
C LEU A 119 -41.55 -25.64 -16.62
N ILE A 120 -40.94 -25.98 -15.49
CA ILE A 120 -40.58 -27.37 -15.11
C ILE A 120 -41.82 -28.28 -15.04
N ILE A 121 -42.99 -27.74 -14.69
CA ILE A 121 -44.25 -28.48 -14.59
C ILE A 121 -44.66 -29.07 -15.94
N PHE A 122 -44.49 -28.35 -17.06
CA PHE A 122 -44.79 -28.86 -18.40
C PHE A 122 -43.88 -30.03 -18.80
N SER A 123 -42.60 -29.99 -18.39
CA SER A 123 -41.67 -31.11 -18.62
C SER A 123 -42.09 -32.37 -17.88
N HIS A 124 -42.58 -32.24 -16.64
CA HIS A 124 -43.12 -33.37 -15.88
C HIS A 124 -44.43 -33.90 -16.48
N ILE A 125 -45.34 -33.03 -16.91
CA ILE A 125 -46.60 -33.43 -17.57
C ILE A 125 -46.32 -34.19 -18.87
N TYR A 126 -45.40 -33.70 -19.71
CA TYR A 126 -45.02 -34.37 -20.96
C TYR A 126 -44.40 -35.76 -20.71
N ARG A 127 -43.52 -35.90 -19.71
CA ARG A 127 -42.94 -37.19 -19.31
C ARG A 127 -43.99 -38.18 -18.81
N VAL A 128 -44.98 -37.71 -18.04
CA VAL A 128 -46.09 -38.57 -17.56
C VAL A 128 -46.99 -38.98 -18.71
N MET A 129 -47.31 -38.08 -19.64
CA MET A 129 -48.08 -38.40 -20.85
C MET A 129 -47.39 -39.48 -21.69
N ILE A 130 -46.09 -39.34 -21.93
CA ILE A 130 -45.29 -40.34 -22.66
C ILE A 130 -45.24 -41.66 -21.88
N TYR A 131 -45.05 -41.63 -20.55
CA TYR A 131 -45.04 -42.86 -19.75
C TYR A 131 -46.35 -43.66 -19.89
N ILE A 132 -47.49 -42.97 -19.90
CA ILE A 132 -48.81 -43.60 -20.07
C ILE A 132 -49.00 -44.12 -21.52
N PHE A 133 -48.49 -43.39 -22.52
CA PHE A 133 -48.62 -43.75 -23.93
C PHE A 133 -47.66 -44.88 -24.34
N SER A 134 -46.43 -44.86 -23.85
CA SER A 134 -45.38 -45.88 -24.05
C SER A 134 -45.68 -47.21 -23.36
N HIS A 135 -46.46 -47.20 -22.27
CA HIS A 135 -46.99 -48.43 -21.69
C HIS A 135 -47.90 -49.20 -22.67
N LYS A 136 -48.45 -48.51 -23.68
CA LYS A 136 -49.21 -49.11 -24.78
C LYS A 136 -48.39 -49.39 -26.05
N PHE A 137 -47.24 -48.74 -26.23
CA PHE A 137 -46.43 -48.86 -27.45
C PHE A 137 -44.95 -49.07 -27.07
N LYS A 138 -44.45 -50.28 -27.28
CA LYS A 138 -43.14 -50.80 -26.84
C LYS A 138 -41.94 -50.21 -27.61
N ILE A 139 -41.86 -48.88 -27.79
CA ILE A 139 -40.79 -48.21 -28.55
C ILE A 139 -40.48 -46.87 -27.86
N GLU A 140 -39.66 -46.86 -26.80
CA GLU A 140 -39.13 -45.60 -26.25
C GLU A 140 -37.92 -45.72 -25.30
N TRP A 141 -37.49 -46.94 -24.97
CA TRP A 141 -36.31 -47.15 -24.10
C TRP A 141 -34.98 -46.67 -24.72
N PHE A 142 -34.88 -46.60 -26.06
CA PHE A 142 -33.68 -46.12 -26.74
C PHE A 142 -33.55 -44.58 -26.72
N HIS A 143 -34.65 -43.85 -26.92
CA HIS A 143 -34.59 -42.40 -27.08
C HIS A 143 -34.36 -41.68 -25.74
N GLN A 144 -34.96 -42.16 -24.66
CA GLN A 144 -34.78 -41.60 -23.33
C GLN A 144 -33.38 -41.88 -22.78
N LYS A 145 -32.84 -43.08 -23.04
CA LYS A 145 -31.45 -43.44 -22.71
C LYS A 145 -30.44 -42.61 -23.51
N TYR A 146 -30.73 -42.29 -24.79
CA TYR A 146 -29.88 -41.44 -25.62
C TYR A 146 -29.86 -39.98 -25.13
N ILE A 147 -31.01 -39.36 -24.85
CA ILE A 147 -31.08 -37.98 -24.34
C ILE A 147 -30.38 -37.86 -22.98
N GLN A 148 -30.57 -38.84 -22.09
CA GLN A 148 -29.94 -38.85 -20.76
C GLN A 148 -28.42 -39.04 -20.85
N HIS A 149 -27.92 -39.92 -21.73
CA HIS A 149 -26.49 -40.07 -21.97
C HIS A 149 -25.87 -38.84 -22.62
N THR A 150 -26.58 -38.17 -23.53
CA THR A 150 -26.09 -36.96 -24.23
C THR A 150 -26.01 -35.77 -23.28
N ASN A 151 -26.96 -35.63 -22.36
CA ASN A 151 -26.91 -34.58 -21.34
C ASN A 151 -25.83 -34.87 -20.29
N GLN A 152 -25.64 -36.13 -19.88
CA GLN A 152 -24.54 -36.50 -18.98
C GLN A 152 -23.16 -36.35 -19.62
N SER A 153 -22.99 -36.69 -20.90
CA SER A 153 -21.71 -36.52 -21.59
C SER A 153 -21.41 -35.03 -21.84
N LYS A 154 -22.40 -34.22 -22.24
CA LYS A 154 -22.24 -32.76 -22.31
C LYS A 154 -21.94 -32.14 -20.96
N PHE A 155 -22.61 -32.57 -19.89
CA PHE A 155 -22.32 -32.13 -18.52
C PHE A 155 -20.88 -32.47 -18.13
N LYS A 156 -20.43 -33.70 -18.41
CA LYS A 156 -19.07 -34.14 -18.11
C LYS A 156 -18.04 -33.30 -18.86
N ILE A 157 -18.27 -33.02 -20.15
CA ILE A 157 -17.37 -32.19 -20.97
C ILE A 157 -17.33 -30.74 -20.46
N ILE A 158 -18.48 -30.14 -20.16
CA ILE A 158 -18.55 -28.75 -19.65
C ILE A 158 -17.94 -28.64 -18.25
N ALA A 159 -18.18 -29.63 -17.39
CA ALA A 159 -17.60 -29.68 -16.05
C ALA A 159 -16.08 -29.85 -16.11
N ASP A 160 -15.57 -30.67 -17.02
CA ASP A 160 -14.13 -30.90 -17.24
C ASP A 160 -13.47 -29.66 -17.87
N GLU A 161 -14.14 -29.00 -18.82
CA GLU A 161 -13.69 -27.72 -19.42
C GLU A 161 -13.69 -26.57 -18.40
N MET A 162 -14.70 -26.50 -17.54
CA MET A 162 -14.72 -25.53 -16.43
C MET A 162 -13.63 -25.83 -15.40
N LEU A 163 -13.43 -27.11 -15.05
CA LEU A 163 -12.40 -27.53 -14.11
C LEU A 163 -11.01 -27.15 -14.64
N THR A 164 -10.72 -27.46 -15.91
CA THR A 164 -9.45 -27.09 -16.55
C THR A 164 -9.23 -25.58 -16.58
N LYS A 165 -10.25 -24.78 -16.96
CA LYS A 165 -10.13 -23.31 -16.91
C LYS A 165 -9.95 -22.75 -15.50
N THR A 166 -10.56 -23.38 -14.49
CA THR A 166 -10.34 -22.96 -13.10
C THR A 166 -8.95 -23.33 -12.60
N ILE A 167 -8.43 -24.49 -12.98
CA ILE A 167 -7.07 -24.93 -12.64
C ILE A 167 -6.06 -24.01 -13.33
N GLU A 168 -6.22 -23.75 -14.62
CA GLU A 168 -5.36 -22.83 -15.40
C GLU A 168 -5.36 -21.42 -14.80
N SER A 169 -6.55 -20.89 -14.43
CA SER A 169 -6.65 -19.60 -13.73
C SER A 169 -5.97 -19.58 -12.35
N ILE A 170 -5.97 -20.71 -11.62
CA ILE A 170 -5.30 -20.84 -10.33
C ILE A 170 -3.78 -20.94 -10.52
N GLU A 171 -3.33 -21.74 -11.50
CA GLU A 171 -1.92 -21.88 -11.86
C GLU A 171 -1.32 -20.55 -12.36
N ASP A 172 -2.06 -19.79 -13.18
CA ASP A 172 -1.65 -18.45 -13.62
C ASP A 172 -1.57 -17.46 -12.46
N ALA A 173 -2.54 -17.50 -11.54
CA ALA A 173 -2.54 -16.63 -10.37
C ALA A 173 -1.37 -16.95 -9.42
N LEU A 174 -1.15 -18.24 -9.14
CA LEU A 174 -0.05 -18.72 -8.30
C LEU A 174 1.30 -18.47 -8.98
N GLY A 175 1.39 -18.69 -10.29
CA GLY A 175 2.57 -18.46 -11.10
C GLY A 175 2.98 -16.98 -11.13
N ASN A 176 2.00 -16.09 -11.30
CA ASN A 176 2.23 -14.65 -11.21
C ASN A 176 2.70 -14.26 -9.81
N GLU A 177 2.08 -14.76 -8.74
CA GLU A 177 2.46 -14.44 -7.37
C GLU A 177 3.89 -14.91 -7.03
N VAL A 178 4.23 -16.16 -7.37
CA VAL A 178 5.59 -16.72 -7.20
C VAL A 178 6.61 -15.94 -8.02
N TYR A 179 6.27 -15.58 -9.27
CA TYR A 179 7.13 -14.77 -10.13
C TYR A 179 7.38 -13.37 -9.55
N PHE A 180 6.34 -12.69 -9.06
CA PHE A 180 6.45 -11.40 -8.40
C PHE A 180 7.30 -11.45 -7.12
N LEU A 181 7.15 -12.50 -6.32
CA LEU A 181 7.95 -12.70 -5.11
C LEU A 181 9.43 -12.97 -5.41
N SER A 182 9.72 -13.74 -6.47
CA SER A 182 11.10 -13.93 -6.96
C SER A 182 11.70 -12.60 -7.39
N LEU A 183 11.00 -11.84 -8.24
CA LEU A 183 11.45 -10.52 -8.69
C LEU A 183 11.69 -9.55 -7.53
N LYS A 184 10.84 -9.58 -6.49
CA LYS A 184 11.01 -8.73 -5.30
C LYS A 184 12.24 -9.14 -4.48
N THR A 185 12.56 -10.43 -4.42
CA THR A 185 13.74 -10.97 -3.74
C THR A 185 15.02 -10.62 -4.50
N ASP A 186 15.03 -10.81 -5.82
CA ASP A 186 16.17 -10.48 -6.67
C ASP A 186 16.48 -8.99 -6.64
N ARG A 187 15.45 -8.12 -6.70
CA ARG A 187 15.64 -6.67 -6.61
C ARG A 187 16.24 -6.25 -5.27
N LYS A 188 15.86 -6.90 -4.16
CA LYS A 188 16.45 -6.62 -2.84
C LYS A 188 17.92 -6.99 -2.78
N GLN A 189 18.31 -8.14 -3.36
CA GLN A 189 19.71 -8.55 -3.40
C GLN A 189 20.55 -7.60 -4.25
N ILE A 190 20.02 -7.18 -5.42
CA ILE A 190 20.67 -6.21 -6.29
C ILE A 190 20.88 -4.90 -5.53
N ASN A 191 19.84 -4.33 -4.92
CA ASN A 191 19.95 -3.07 -4.18
C ASN A 191 20.96 -3.16 -3.01
N GLN A 192 20.94 -4.26 -2.26
CA GLN A 192 21.91 -4.46 -1.18
C GLN A 192 23.36 -4.54 -1.70
N SER A 193 23.57 -5.19 -2.85
CA SER A 193 24.89 -5.27 -3.48
C SER A 193 25.35 -3.95 -4.10
N THR A 194 24.43 -3.12 -4.61
CA THR A 194 24.75 -1.78 -5.10
C THR A 194 25.13 -0.87 -3.93
N ASP A 195 24.36 -0.88 -2.84
CA ASP A 195 24.64 -0.05 -1.66
C ASP A 195 26.01 -0.40 -1.04
N LEU A 196 26.31 -1.70 -0.91
CA LEU A 196 27.62 -2.17 -0.42
C LEU A 196 28.76 -1.79 -1.37
N ASN A 197 28.53 -1.82 -2.69
CA ASN A 197 29.55 -1.41 -3.64
C ASN A 197 29.78 0.11 -3.62
N GLU A 198 28.73 0.92 -3.46
CA GLU A 198 28.83 2.37 -3.30
C GLU A 198 29.62 2.72 -2.03
N GLU A 199 29.34 2.07 -0.90
CA GLU A 199 30.09 2.27 0.35
C GLU A 199 31.57 1.89 0.21
N ARG A 200 31.87 0.77 -0.47
CA ARG A 200 33.25 0.33 -0.72
C ARG A 200 34.00 1.28 -1.64
N VAL A 201 33.34 1.79 -2.69
CA VAL A 201 33.92 2.79 -3.61
C VAL A 201 34.17 4.10 -2.86
N HIS A 202 33.21 4.57 -2.07
CA HIS A 202 33.35 5.79 -1.27
C HIS A 202 34.51 5.67 -0.26
N SER A 203 34.57 4.57 0.48
CA SER A 203 35.66 4.29 1.41
C SER A 203 37.03 4.27 0.71
N SER A 204 37.10 3.66 -0.48
CA SER A 204 38.33 3.65 -1.28
C SER A 204 38.71 5.04 -1.78
N GLN A 205 37.73 5.85 -2.21
CA GLN A 205 37.94 7.24 -2.62
C GLN A 205 38.44 8.10 -1.46
N GLU A 206 37.87 7.99 -0.27
CA GLU A 206 38.34 8.71 0.92
C GLU A 206 39.80 8.37 1.26
N ILE A 207 40.16 7.09 1.21
CA ILE A 207 41.55 6.65 1.42
C ILE A 207 42.48 7.28 0.37
N LEU A 208 42.09 7.30 -0.89
CA LEU A 208 42.88 7.90 -1.97
C LEU A 208 43.02 9.42 -1.78
N ILE A 209 41.93 10.13 -1.45
CA ILE A 209 41.94 11.57 -1.17
C ILE A 209 42.88 11.89 0.01
N ASN A 210 42.81 11.12 1.09
CA ASN A 210 43.68 11.32 2.25
C ASN A 210 45.17 11.07 1.92
N LYS A 211 45.46 10.07 1.09
CA LYS A 211 46.82 9.84 0.57
C LYS A 211 47.29 10.98 -0.31
N ILE A 212 46.45 11.49 -1.22
CA ILE A 212 46.76 12.64 -2.08
C ILE A 212 47.07 13.87 -1.23
N LYS A 213 46.21 14.23 -0.28
CA LYS A 213 46.45 15.35 0.66
C LYS A 213 47.77 15.21 1.42
N THR A 214 48.11 13.99 1.83
CA THR A 214 49.38 13.72 2.51
C THR A 214 50.58 13.95 1.58
N LEU A 215 50.49 13.51 0.33
CA LEU A 215 51.53 13.74 -0.68
C LEU A 215 51.66 15.23 -1.03
N GLU A 216 50.54 15.94 -1.19
CA GLU A 216 50.54 17.39 -1.43
C GLU A 216 51.25 18.15 -0.29
N ASN A 217 50.95 17.80 0.97
CA ASN A 217 51.64 18.37 2.12
C ASN A 217 53.15 18.07 2.10
N GLN A 218 53.55 16.84 1.74
CA GLN A 218 54.97 16.49 1.62
C GLN A 218 55.66 17.29 0.51
N VAL A 219 55.02 17.44 -0.65
CA VAL A 219 55.53 18.25 -1.76
C VAL A 219 55.69 19.70 -1.33
N GLN A 220 54.70 20.28 -0.63
CA GLN A 220 54.77 21.65 -0.14
C GLN A 220 55.94 21.86 0.85
N ILE A 221 56.18 20.90 1.75
CA ILE A 221 57.31 20.95 2.68
C ILE A 221 58.64 20.94 1.91
N ILE A 222 58.77 20.08 0.89
CA ILE A 222 59.97 20.00 0.06
C ILE A 222 60.19 21.32 -0.69
N GLN A 223 59.14 21.90 -1.27
CA GLN A 223 59.24 23.19 -1.96
C GLN A 223 59.70 24.31 -1.02
N ASN A 224 59.17 24.36 0.21
CA ASN A 224 59.61 25.34 1.22
C ASN A 224 61.07 25.11 1.64
N GLN A 225 61.48 23.85 1.82
CA GLN A 225 62.88 23.52 2.12
C GLN A 225 63.82 23.95 0.98
N GLN A 226 63.42 23.74 -0.27
CA GLN A 226 64.18 24.23 -1.43
C GLN A 226 64.29 25.75 -1.43
N SER A 227 63.17 26.47 -1.20
CA SER A 227 63.16 27.94 -1.13
C SER A 227 64.13 28.45 -0.06
N ASN A 228 64.09 27.88 1.14
CA ASN A 228 64.99 28.25 2.22
C ASN A 228 66.46 27.98 1.85
N MET A 229 66.74 26.86 1.17
CA MET A 229 68.09 26.54 0.69
C MET A 229 68.60 27.58 -0.32
N PHE A 230 67.75 28.01 -1.26
CA PHE A 230 68.09 29.07 -2.20
C PHE A 230 68.36 30.40 -1.49
N GLU A 231 67.56 30.75 -0.48
CA GLU A 231 67.78 31.95 0.31
C GLU A 231 69.14 31.91 1.03
N TYR A 232 69.51 30.76 1.64
CA TYR A 232 70.84 30.57 2.23
C TYR A 232 71.97 30.68 1.21
N LEU A 233 71.80 30.12 0.01
CA LEU A 233 72.78 30.25 -1.07
C LEU A 233 72.92 31.70 -1.51
N GLU A 234 71.83 32.46 -1.57
CA GLU A 234 71.84 33.88 -1.89
C GLU A 234 72.54 34.70 -0.80
N TYR A 235 72.26 34.44 0.48
CA TYR A 235 72.99 35.05 1.60
C TYR A 235 74.49 34.73 1.56
N LEU A 236 74.86 33.48 1.27
CA LEU A 236 76.26 33.07 1.14
C LEU A 236 76.92 33.73 -0.08
N MET A 237 76.26 33.77 -1.24
CA MET A 237 76.76 34.46 -2.43
C MET A 237 76.99 35.95 -2.16
N ASN A 238 76.03 36.61 -1.50
CA ASN A 238 76.15 38.02 -1.14
C ASN A 238 77.28 38.25 -0.12
N GLY A 239 77.48 37.32 0.82
CA GLY A 239 78.62 37.33 1.75
C GLY A 239 79.97 37.15 1.06
N ILE A 240 80.07 36.21 0.12
CA ILE A 240 81.28 35.96 -0.67
C ILE A 240 81.60 37.16 -1.56
N LYS A 241 80.60 37.75 -2.23
CA LYS A 241 80.76 38.96 -3.05
C LYS A 241 81.32 40.14 -2.24
N LYS A 242 80.92 40.25 -0.97
CA LYS A 242 81.41 41.29 -0.05
C LYS A 242 82.86 41.08 0.42
N ILE A 243 83.37 39.86 0.34
CA ILE A 243 84.75 39.48 0.77
C ILE A 243 85.71 39.41 -0.44
N GLY A 244 85.22 39.06 -1.63
CA GLY A 244 86.04 38.69 -2.79
C GLY A 244 86.40 39.79 -3.80
N GLY A 245 85.82 41.01 -3.70
CA GLY A 245 85.96 42.01 -4.75
C GLY A 245 85.19 41.61 -6.02
N ASP A 246 84.80 42.60 -6.84
CA ASP A 246 83.79 42.50 -7.91
C ASP A 246 84.11 41.56 -9.11
N ASP A 247 85.05 40.61 -9.00
CA ASP A 247 85.55 39.81 -10.13
C ASP A 247 85.12 38.33 -10.12
N ILE A 248 83.90 38.00 -9.68
CA ILE A 248 83.33 36.66 -9.85
C ILE A 248 81.96 36.74 -10.53
N GLU A 249 81.93 36.38 -11.82
CA GLU A 249 80.70 36.14 -12.57
C GLU A 249 80.20 34.69 -12.42
N MET A 250 78.85 34.60 -12.36
CA MET A 250 77.95 33.51 -12.83
C MET A 250 77.66 32.33 -11.85
N PRO A 251 76.48 31.65 -11.94
CA PRO A 251 75.58 31.50 -13.09
C PRO A 251 74.09 31.87 -12.88
N LYS A 252 73.41 32.22 -13.98
CA LYS A 252 71.93 32.26 -14.06
C LYS A 252 71.36 30.87 -13.77
N LEU A 253 70.84 30.64 -12.58
CA LEU A 253 70.05 29.45 -12.28
C LEU A 253 68.57 29.73 -12.58
N LEU A 254 68.16 29.27 -13.76
CA LEU A 254 66.84 28.72 -14.08
C LEU A 254 65.62 29.56 -13.66
N HIS A 255 65.34 30.58 -14.48
CA HIS A 255 63.95 30.92 -14.85
C HIS A 255 63.35 29.72 -15.60
N GLN A 256 63.00 28.63 -14.92
CA GLN A 256 62.30 27.53 -15.58
C GLN A 256 61.44 26.70 -14.61
N ASN A 257 60.87 27.31 -13.58
CA ASN A 257 59.92 26.62 -12.69
C ASN A 257 58.58 27.36 -12.55
N SER A 258 58.29 28.37 -13.38
CA SER A 258 57.04 29.15 -13.31
C SER A 258 55.98 28.78 -14.36
N GLU A 259 56.10 27.65 -15.07
CA GLU A 259 55.13 27.27 -16.13
C GLU A 259 54.48 25.89 -15.97
N LEU A 260 54.63 25.22 -14.82
CA LEU A 260 53.88 24.00 -14.52
C LEU A 260 53.07 24.16 -13.22
N LEU A 261 52.34 25.26 -13.14
CA LEU A 261 51.16 25.38 -12.28
C LEU A 261 49.97 24.90 -13.11
N PHE A 262 49.53 23.67 -12.86
CA PHE A 262 48.31 23.11 -13.41
C PHE A 262 47.11 24.01 -13.05
N PRO A 263 46.21 24.35 -13.98
CA PRO A 263 44.91 24.86 -13.62
C PRO A 263 44.06 23.67 -13.14
N PHE A 264 43.58 23.74 -11.91
CA PHE A 264 42.34 23.09 -11.52
C PHE A 264 41.24 24.14 -11.51
#